data_AF-X0UEY7-F1
#
_entry.id   AF-X0UEY7-F1
#
_cell.length_a   1.000
_cell.length_b   1.000
_cell.length_c   1.000
_cell.angle_alpha   90.00
_cell.angle_beta   90.00
_cell.angle_gamma   90.00
#
_symmetry.space_group_name_H-M   'P 1'
#
loop_
_entity.id
_entity.type
_entity.pdbx_description
1 polymer ?
#
loop_
_entity_poly.entity_id
_entity_poly.type
_entity_poly.pdbx_seq_one_letter_code
_entity_poly.pdbx_strand_id
1 'polypeptide(L)'
;VTAGGPAQELDGGGNTHWFTMDDTHAEPRGYLAATQTPDGVIQLISSALHYRFNLAWIEEKHYLVIDDMESYNTTDNEIRDTWLDYFDNFTGSAVYLELTTVHGGEKSMMYTYDNTTDWGAGYYSEIECEYADPCDWTASGVKALSLYFYGDPNNDANDTEQMYLGLEDSNGDYAEVRYGDGEGEDMNDIRIAEWQQWNINLQDFNEAGVDLTDVNKVYIGFGDRDEPNAGGSGIVYFDDIRLYQPRCLAEYNVASDFTGDCMVDFRDVEMLARDWLKSEG
;
A
#
# COMPACT_ATOMS: atom_id res chain seq x y z
N VAL A 1 3.47 28.53 0.16
CA VAL A 1 2.94 28.02 1.44
C VAL A 1 3.14 26.52 1.45
N THR A 2 3.73 26.00 2.51
CA THR A 2 3.93 24.56 2.71
C THR A 2 2.84 24.09 3.66
N ALA A 3 2.18 22.96 3.41
CA ALA A 3 1.22 22.40 4.35
C ALA A 3 1.88 22.20 5.73
N GLY A 4 1.24 22.66 6.82
CA GLY A 4 1.82 22.65 8.17
C GLY A 4 2.89 23.72 8.42
N GLY A 5 3.06 24.67 7.50
CA GLY A 5 3.95 25.83 7.66
C GLY A 5 3.31 26.93 8.51
N PRO A 6 4.11 27.90 9.02
CA PRO A 6 3.57 29.02 9.76
C PRO A 6 2.67 29.89 8.88
N ALA A 7 1.61 30.46 9.46
CA ALA A 7 0.72 31.39 8.80
C ALA A 7 1.49 32.54 8.13
N GLN A 8 1.10 32.91 6.91
CA GLN A 8 1.75 33.94 6.11
C GLN A 8 0.78 35.07 5.79
N GLU A 9 1.19 36.30 6.03
CA GLU A 9 0.46 37.49 5.60
C GLU A 9 0.85 37.81 4.16
N LEU A 10 -0.13 37.81 3.25
CA LEU A 10 0.07 37.96 1.81
C LEU A 10 -0.77 39.13 1.27
N ASP A 11 -0.22 39.89 0.33
CA ASP A 11 -0.96 40.93 -0.39
C ASP A 11 -1.55 40.34 -1.68
N GLY A 12 -2.86 40.03 -1.65
CA GLY A 12 -3.58 39.57 -2.83
C GLY A 12 -3.86 40.70 -3.84
N GLY A 13 -3.61 41.95 -3.47
CA GLY A 13 -3.87 43.13 -4.30
C GLY A 13 -5.36 43.40 -4.53
N GLY A 14 -5.65 44.47 -5.27
CA GLY A 14 -7.01 44.83 -5.70
C GLY A 14 -8.05 44.82 -4.56
N ASN A 15 -9.11 44.03 -4.75
CA ASN A 15 -10.18 43.84 -3.77
C ASN A 15 -9.90 42.72 -2.75
N THR A 16 -8.86 41.92 -2.96
CA THR A 16 -8.44 40.86 -2.02
C THR A 16 -7.77 41.46 -0.80
N HIS A 17 -6.98 42.53 -1.00
CA HIS A 17 -6.18 43.18 0.03
C HIS A 17 -5.21 42.20 0.73
N TRP A 18 -4.68 42.62 1.87
CA TRP A 18 -3.90 41.77 2.75
C TRP A 18 -4.78 40.70 3.39
N PHE A 19 -4.30 39.47 3.40
CA PHE A 19 -4.95 38.34 4.06
C PHE A 19 -3.91 37.42 4.71
N THR A 20 -4.37 36.66 5.69
CA THR A 20 -3.56 35.60 6.31
C THR A 20 -3.89 34.28 5.64
N MET A 21 -2.87 33.65 5.08
CA MET A 21 -2.95 32.28 4.56
C MET A 21 -2.39 31.32 5.62
N ASP A 22 -3.16 30.29 5.96
CA ASP A 22 -2.76 29.22 6.88
C ASP A 22 -3.38 27.89 6.45
N ASP A 23 -3.26 26.85 7.28
CA ASP A 23 -3.76 25.50 7.00
C ASP A 23 -5.29 25.44 6.76
N THR A 24 -6.03 26.47 7.13
CA THR A 24 -7.51 26.54 7.02
C THR A 24 -8.03 27.78 6.28
N HIS A 25 -7.17 28.74 5.94
CA HIS A 25 -7.55 29.98 5.26
C HIS A 25 -6.79 30.14 3.93
N ALA A 26 -7.53 30.07 2.83
CA ALA A 26 -7.05 30.38 1.48
C ALA A 26 -7.31 31.85 1.10
N GLU A 27 -6.80 32.27 -0.06
CA GLU A 27 -7.05 33.61 -0.59
C GLU A 27 -8.56 33.88 -0.77
N PRO A 28 -9.11 34.93 -0.12
CA PRO A 28 -10.52 35.26 -0.28
C PRO A 28 -10.77 35.95 -1.62
N ARG A 29 -11.71 35.43 -2.40
CA ARG A 29 -12.18 36.07 -3.66
C ARG A 29 -11.11 36.18 -4.76
N GLY A 30 -10.06 35.36 -4.68
CA GLY A 30 -9.02 35.31 -5.70
C GLY A 30 -9.54 34.78 -7.04
N TYR A 31 -8.98 35.28 -8.13
CA TYR A 31 -9.07 34.61 -9.44
C TYR A 31 -7.98 33.56 -9.51
N LEU A 32 -8.16 32.50 -10.32
CA LEU A 32 -7.14 31.47 -10.49
C LEU A 32 -6.92 31.22 -11.98
N ALA A 33 -5.66 31.28 -12.40
CA ALA A 33 -5.23 30.89 -13.73
C ALA A 33 -3.97 30.03 -13.61
N ALA A 34 -3.96 28.88 -14.30
CA ALA A 34 -2.81 27.98 -14.30
C ALA A 34 -2.42 27.60 -15.73
N THR A 35 -1.13 27.45 -15.96
CA THR A 35 -0.59 26.89 -17.21
C THR A 35 0.68 26.11 -16.90
N GLN A 36 0.93 25.05 -17.67
CA GLN A 36 2.16 24.29 -17.57
C GLN A 36 3.10 24.71 -18.70
N THR A 37 4.34 25.07 -18.35
CA THR A 37 5.37 25.36 -19.34
C THR A 37 6.00 24.05 -19.86
N PRO A 38 6.56 24.02 -21.08
CA PRO A 38 7.14 22.80 -21.67
C PRO A 38 8.29 22.16 -20.88
N ASP A 39 8.88 22.90 -19.94
CA ASP A 39 9.89 22.41 -18.98
C ASP A 39 9.26 21.69 -17.76
N GLY A 40 7.94 21.46 -17.77
CA GLY A 40 7.22 20.76 -16.72
C GLY A 40 6.85 21.63 -15.51
N VAL A 41 7.14 22.94 -15.51
CA VAL A 41 6.78 23.81 -14.38
C VAL A 41 5.33 24.28 -14.50
N ILE A 42 4.53 24.06 -13.45
CA ILE A 42 3.17 24.61 -13.36
C ILE A 42 3.26 26.03 -12.80
N GLN A 43 2.75 26.99 -13.56
CA GLN A 43 2.65 28.40 -13.21
C GLN A 43 1.21 28.66 -12.77
N LEU A 44 1.00 29.07 -11.52
CA LEU A 44 -0.32 29.42 -11.00
C LEU A 44 -0.33 30.87 -10.55
N ILE A 45 -1.28 31.65 -11.05
CA ILE A 45 -1.50 33.03 -10.61
C ILE A 45 -2.82 33.06 -9.85
N SER A 46 -2.78 33.61 -8.64
CA SER A 46 -3.98 34.00 -7.91
C SER A 46 -3.90 35.45 -7.48
N SER A 47 -4.77 36.28 -8.05
CA SER A 47 -4.72 37.74 -7.96
C SER A 47 -3.32 38.33 -8.16
N ALA A 48 -2.69 38.92 -7.14
CA ALA A 48 -1.33 39.47 -7.21
C ALA A 48 -0.21 38.45 -6.89
N LEU A 49 -0.57 37.20 -6.60
CA LEU A 49 0.34 36.14 -6.17
C LEU A 49 0.67 35.21 -7.34
N HIS A 50 1.95 34.83 -7.44
CA HIS A 50 2.45 33.89 -8.45
C HIS A 50 3.17 32.74 -7.76
N TYR A 51 2.71 31.52 -8.06
CA TYR A 51 3.25 30.27 -7.57
C TYR A 51 3.85 29.47 -8.72
N ARG A 52 4.92 28.75 -8.42
CA ARG A 52 5.56 27.80 -9.32
C ARG A 52 5.62 26.45 -8.62
N PHE A 53 5.08 25.44 -9.27
CA PHE A 53 5.14 24.06 -8.79
C PHE A 53 5.92 23.21 -9.79
N ASN A 54 6.65 22.23 -9.27
CA ASN A 54 7.29 21.21 -10.08
C ASN A 54 6.25 20.13 -10.38
N LEU A 55 6.00 19.83 -11.67
CA LEU A 55 5.10 18.74 -12.04
C LEU A 55 5.57 17.41 -11.44
N ALA A 56 6.87 17.11 -11.49
CA ALA A 56 7.39 15.86 -10.96
C ALA A 56 7.16 15.72 -9.44
N TRP A 57 7.06 16.83 -8.71
CA TRP A 57 6.71 16.85 -7.28
C TRP A 57 5.20 16.68 -7.05
N ILE A 58 4.35 17.20 -7.96
CA ILE A 58 2.89 16.99 -7.90
C ILE A 58 2.51 15.57 -8.33
N GLU A 59 3.26 15.00 -9.27
CA GLU A 59 3.10 13.63 -9.76
C GLU A 59 3.88 12.61 -8.93
N GLU A 60 4.63 13.05 -7.91
CA GLU A 60 5.36 12.16 -7.03
C GLU A 60 4.35 11.26 -6.32
N LYS A 61 4.47 9.95 -6.57
CA LYS A 61 3.61 8.98 -5.90
C LYS A 61 3.92 9.04 -4.40
N HIS A 62 2.94 9.50 -3.61
CA HIS A 62 3.05 9.57 -2.16
C HIS A 62 2.89 8.18 -1.55
N TYR A 63 3.93 7.35 -1.67
CA TYR A 63 4.07 6.13 -0.89
C TYR A 63 5.39 6.13 -0.11
N LEU A 64 5.41 5.38 0.98
CA LEU A 64 6.65 5.00 1.66
C LEU A 64 7.02 3.61 1.17
N VAL A 65 8.28 3.42 0.76
CA VAL A 65 8.80 2.09 0.41
C VAL A 65 9.14 1.38 1.70
N ILE A 66 8.54 0.21 1.90
CA ILE A 66 8.97 -0.72 2.94
C ILE A 66 10.09 -1.58 2.40
N ASP A 67 9.86 -2.22 1.26
CA ASP A 67 10.88 -2.98 0.54
C ASP A 67 10.51 -3.11 -0.94
N ASP A 68 11.39 -2.66 -1.82
CA ASP A 68 11.27 -2.80 -3.28
C ASP A 68 12.23 -3.86 -3.83
N MET A 69 12.87 -4.66 -2.96
CA MET A 69 13.81 -5.74 -3.27
C MET A 69 15.11 -5.30 -3.97
N GLU A 70 15.25 -4.02 -4.33
CA GLU A 70 16.35 -3.52 -5.14
C GLU A 70 17.68 -3.44 -4.38
N SER A 71 17.63 -3.41 -3.05
CA SER A 71 18.82 -3.30 -2.20
C SER A 71 19.64 -4.59 -2.12
N TYR A 72 19.03 -5.75 -2.39
CA TYR A 72 19.64 -7.06 -2.15
C TYR A 72 20.61 -7.49 -3.25
N ASN A 73 21.53 -8.38 -2.89
CA ASN A 73 22.51 -8.98 -3.78
C ASN A 73 22.80 -10.44 -3.37
N THR A 74 23.77 -11.09 -4.03
CA THR A 74 24.09 -12.52 -3.82
C THR A 74 25.38 -12.74 -3.02
N THR A 75 25.87 -11.72 -2.31
CA THR A 75 27.18 -11.77 -1.64
C THR A 75 27.17 -11.33 -0.18
N ASP A 76 26.68 -10.13 0.11
CA ASP A 76 26.85 -9.47 1.42
C ASP A 76 25.59 -8.77 1.93
N ASN A 77 24.55 -8.69 1.09
CA ASN A 77 23.21 -8.26 1.48
C ASN A 77 22.20 -9.22 0.83
N GLU A 78 22.23 -10.50 1.24
CA GLU A 78 21.30 -11.49 0.70
C GLU A 78 19.88 -11.22 1.21
N ILE A 79 18.87 -11.50 0.40
CA ILE A 79 17.47 -11.24 0.78
C ILE A 79 17.07 -11.94 2.08
N ARG A 80 17.58 -13.16 2.30
CA ARG A 80 17.37 -13.96 3.51
C ARG A 80 18.07 -13.40 4.77
N ASP A 81 18.99 -12.44 4.61
CA ASP A 81 19.61 -11.75 5.75
C ASP A 81 18.64 -10.74 6.38
N THR A 82 17.59 -10.32 5.64
CA THR A 82 16.54 -9.41 6.10
C THR A 82 15.20 -10.12 6.28
N TRP A 83 14.80 -10.93 5.29
CA TRP A 83 13.61 -11.76 5.33
C TRP A 83 13.97 -13.17 5.79
N LEU A 84 13.90 -13.38 7.09
CA LEU A 84 14.26 -14.65 7.73
C LEU A 84 13.31 -15.76 7.28
N ASP A 85 13.88 -16.90 6.90
CA ASP A 85 13.16 -18.06 6.36
C ASP A 85 13.47 -19.33 7.18
N TYR A 86 13.26 -20.54 6.60
CA TYR A 86 13.42 -21.81 7.32
C TYR A 86 14.76 -21.95 8.06
N PHE A 87 15.83 -21.31 7.58
CA PHE A 87 17.14 -21.40 8.24
C PHE A 87 17.12 -20.82 9.66
N ASP A 88 16.24 -19.87 9.92
CA ASP A 88 16.13 -19.13 11.17
C ASP A 88 14.85 -19.48 11.94
N ASN A 89 13.72 -19.64 11.25
CA ASN A 89 12.41 -19.83 11.89
C ASN A 89 11.85 -21.27 11.81
N PHE A 90 12.50 -22.19 11.09
CA PHE A 90 12.11 -23.60 10.94
C PHE A 90 10.70 -23.84 10.35
N THR A 91 10.16 -22.88 9.59
CA THR A 91 8.92 -23.04 8.81
C THR A 91 9.24 -23.61 7.42
N GLY A 92 8.22 -23.88 6.60
CA GLY A 92 8.39 -24.37 5.22
C GLY A 92 8.80 -23.31 4.19
N SER A 93 9.26 -22.13 4.61
CA SER A 93 9.59 -21.01 3.71
C SER A 93 11.06 -20.99 3.28
N ALA A 94 11.34 -20.56 2.05
CA ALA A 94 12.68 -20.14 1.65
C ALA A 94 12.62 -18.97 0.67
N VAL A 95 13.54 -18.01 0.79
CA VAL A 95 13.56 -16.82 -0.09
C VAL A 95 14.85 -16.69 -0.90
N TYR A 96 14.68 -16.24 -2.14
CA TYR A 96 15.77 -16.05 -3.08
C TYR A 96 15.58 -14.76 -3.87
N LEU A 97 16.69 -14.15 -4.28
CA LEU A 97 16.67 -12.97 -5.15
C LEU A 97 16.37 -13.40 -6.58
N GLU A 98 15.30 -12.87 -7.16
CA GLU A 98 14.84 -13.13 -8.52
C GLU A 98 15.15 -11.93 -9.43
N LEU A 99 15.51 -12.20 -10.70
CA LEU A 99 15.99 -11.19 -11.66
C LEU A 99 15.21 -11.20 -12.98
N THR A 100 14.24 -12.09 -13.13
CA THR A 100 13.49 -12.32 -14.38
C THR A 100 11.99 -12.10 -14.20
N THR A 101 11.40 -12.65 -13.14
CA THR A 101 10.01 -12.38 -12.77
C THR A 101 9.98 -11.20 -11.83
N VAL A 102 9.97 -9.98 -12.38
CA VAL A 102 10.10 -8.71 -11.64
C VAL A 102 8.92 -7.81 -11.95
N HIS A 103 8.38 -7.10 -10.96
CA HIS A 103 7.28 -6.15 -11.14
C HIS A 103 7.82 -4.73 -11.38
N GLY A 104 8.59 -4.23 -10.41
CA GLY A 104 9.25 -2.93 -10.44
C GLY A 104 10.77 -3.08 -10.46
N GLY A 105 11.49 -2.13 -11.06
CA GLY A 105 12.95 -2.16 -11.02
C GLY A 105 13.60 -3.33 -11.78
N GLU A 106 14.56 -4.01 -11.14
CA GLU A 106 15.37 -5.10 -11.68
C GLU A 106 15.31 -6.38 -10.84
N LYS A 107 14.70 -6.36 -9.65
CA LYS A 107 14.73 -7.48 -8.70
C LYS A 107 13.38 -7.70 -8.05
N SER A 108 13.13 -8.94 -7.64
CA SER A 108 12.00 -9.31 -6.81
C SER A 108 12.39 -10.41 -5.83
N MET A 109 11.47 -10.76 -4.93
CA MET A 109 11.60 -11.91 -4.03
C MET A 109 10.96 -13.13 -4.67
N MET A 110 11.70 -14.22 -4.82
CA MET A 110 11.13 -15.56 -5.02
C MET A 110 10.92 -16.21 -3.65
N TYR A 111 9.68 -16.51 -3.31
CA TYR A 111 9.27 -17.21 -2.09
C TYR A 111 8.87 -18.64 -2.43
N THR A 112 9.48 -19.63 -1.79
CA THR A 112 9.02 -21.02 -1.84
C THR A 112 8.28 -21.39 -0.57
N TYR A 113 7.11 -22.02 -0.69
CA TYR A 113 6.39 -22.60 0.45
C TYR A 113 6.37 -24.13 0.33
N ASP A 114 6.54 -24.83 1.44
CA ASP A 114 6.37 -26.28 1.55
C ASP A 114 5.65 -26.66 2.85
N ASN A 115 4.32 -26.74 2.76
CA ASN A 115 3.45 -27.16 3.84
C ASN A 115 3.17 -28.68 3.80
N THR A 116 3.88 -29.44 2.96
CA THR A 116 3.76 -30.91 2.90
C THR A 116 4.54 -31.60 4.04
N THR A 117 5.49 -30.87 4.62
CA THR A 117 6.44 -31.35 5.63
C THR A 117 6.42 -30.44 6.85
N ASP A 118 6.49 -31.03 8.04
CA ASP A 118 6.76 -30.30 9.27
C ASP A 118 8.27 -30.07 9.41
N TRP A 119 8.71 -28.83 9.20
CA TRP A 119 10.11 -28.41 9.24
C TRP A 119 10.63 -28.09 10.65
N GLY A 120 9.77 -28.23 11.67
CA GLY A 120 10.07 -27.97 13.08
C GLY A 120 9.09 -27.00 13.73
N ALA A 121 8.47 -26.13 12.93
CA ALA A 121 7.45 -25.18 13.38
C ALA A 121 6.00 -25.66 13.10
N GLY A 122 5.80 -26.71 12.30
CA GLY A 122 4.49 -27.16 11.83
C GLY A 122 4.36 -27.12 10.30
N TYR A 123 3.15 -27.39 9.81
CA TYR A 123 2.80 -27.41 8.39
C TYR A 123 2.34 -26.03 7.89
N TYR A 124 3.22 -25.04 8.00
CA TYR A 124 3.02 -23.71 7.40
C TYR A 124 4.38 -23.15 6.98
N SER A 125 4.35 -22.14 6.12
CA SER A 125 5.53 -21.46 5.60
C SER A 125 5.39 -19.98 5.89
N GLU A 126 6.36 -19.36 6.54
CA GLU A 126 6.33 -17.94 6.87
C GLU A 126 7.72 -17.33 6.78
N ILE A 127 7.84 -16.12 6.25
CA ILE A 127 9.05 -15.30 6.40
C ILE A 127 8.78 -14.16 7.36
N GLU A 128 9.81 -13.72 8.07
CA GLU A 128 9.72 -12.56 8.95
C GLU A 128 10.84 -11.56 8.68
N CYS A 129 10.48 -10.28 8.65
CA CYS A 129 11.43 -9.17 8.64
C CYS A 129 11.28 -8.39 9.95
N GLU A 130 12.36 -8.25 10.70
CA GLU A 130 12.41 -7.50 11.96
C GLU A 130 13.14 -6.16 11.77
N TYR A 131 12.50 -5.06 12.18
CA TYR A 131 13.13 -3.76 12.18
C TYR A 131 14.04 -3.60 13.39
N ALA A 132 15.29 -3.19 13.16
CA ALA A 132 16.22 -2.87 14.23
C ALA A 132 15.71 -1.76 15.16
N ASP A 133 14.96 -0.80 14.60
CA ASP A 133 14.21 0.22 15.33
C ASP A 133 12.74 0.16 14.85
N PRO A 134 11.75 0.00 15.74
CA PRO A 134 10.35 -0.04 15.35
C PRO A 134 9.91 1.19 14.53
N CYS A 135 8.99 0.96 13.60
CA CYS A 135 8.57 1.94 12.61
C CYS A 135 7.16 2.47 12.88
N ASP A 136 7.00 3.81 12.85
CA ASP A 136 5.69 4.45 12.88
C ASP A 136 5.04 4.44 11.48
N TRP A 137 4.10 3.51 11.30
CA TRP A 137 3.32 3.34 10.07
C TRP A 137 2.05 4.19 10.04
N THR A 138 1.81 5.03 11.05
CA THR A 138 0.74 6.04 11.06
C THR A 138 1.23 7.42 10.59
N ALA A 139 2.54 7.59 10.53
CA ALA A 139 3.19 8.81 10.07
C ALA A 139 2.64 9.24 8.69
N SER A 140 2.58 10.55 8.48
CA SER A 140 2.10 11.15 7.23
C SER A 140 0.68 10.71 6.82
N GLY A 141 -0.14 10.23 7.75
CA GLY A 141 -1.53 9.87 7.47
C GLY A 141 -1.68 8.61 6.64
N VAL A 142 -0.70 7.71 6.65
CA VAL A 142 -0.77 6.39 6.01
C VAL A 142 -1.96 5.60 6.57
N LYS A 143 -2.66 4.89 5.67
CA LYS A 143 -3.82 4.05 6.00
C LYS A 143 -3.88 2.73 5.24
N ALA A 144 -3.08 2.57 4.20
CA ALA A 144 -3.08 1.36 3.38
C ALA A 144 -1.67 0.80 3.22
N LEU A 145 -1.56 -0.52 3.26
CA LEU A 145 -0.40 -1.28 2.83
C LEU A 145 -0.71 -1.89 1.47
N SER A 146 0.32 -2.08 0.66
CA SER A 146 0.21 -2.86 -0.57
C SER A 146 1.48 -3.63 -0.82
N LEU A 147 1.32 -4.77 -1.48
CA LEU A 147 2.40 -5.56 -2.04
C LEU A 147 1.93 -6.14 -3.37
N TYR A 148 2.87 -6.44 -4.25
CA TYR A 148 2.60 -7.16 -5.48
C TYR A 148 3.01 -8.61 -5.33
N PHE A 149 2.19 -9.52 -5.86
CA PHE A 149 2.50 -10.94 -5.91
C PHE A 149 2.27 -11.53 -7.31
N TYR A 150 3.02 -12.57 -7.65
CA TYR A 150 2.92 -13.31 -8.90
C TYR A 150 2.90 -14.81 -8.61
N GLY A 151 1.91 -15.52 -9.13
CA GLY A 151 1.74 -16.95 -8.89
C GLY A 151 2.43 -17.85 -9.93
N ASP A 152 2.76 -19.08 -9.53
CA ASP A 152 3.13 -20.14 -10.48
C ASP A 152 1.89 -21.01 -10.76
N PRO A 153 1.50 -21.22 -12.03
CA PRO A 153 0.36 -22.07 -12.39
C PRO A 153 0.44 -23.51 -11.90
N ASN A 154 1.63 -23.98 -11.54
CA ASN A 154 1.88 -25.31 -11.01
C ASN A 154 1.84 -25.39 -9.48
N ASN A 155 1.58 -24.27 -8.79
CA ASN A 155 1.42 -24.25 -7.34
C ASN A 155 0.39 -25.30 -6.92
N ASP A 156 0.78 -26.16 -5.98
CA ASP A 156 -0.15 -27.06 -5.32
C ASP A 156 -0.84 -26.25 -4.22
N ALA A 157 -1.83 -25.47 -4.62
CA ALA A 157 -2.60 -24.57 -3.78
C ALA A 157 -4.05 -25.06 -3.69
N ASN A 158 -4.46 -25.47 -2.51
CA ASN A 158 -5.82 -25.81 -2.16
C ASN A 158 -6.22 -25.02 -0.90
N ASP A 159 -7.31 -25.41 -0.23
CA ASP A 159 -7.89 -24.59 0.85
C ASP A 159 -6.96 -24.43 2.08
N THR A 160 -5.77 -25.06 2.08
CA THR A 160 -4.74 -24.96 3.13
C THR A 160 -3.58 -24.02 2.78
N GLU A 161 -3.51 -23.44 1.58
CA GLU A 161 -2.42 -22.54 1.18
C GLU A 161 -2.82 -21.06 1.28
N GLN A 162 -3.50 -20.73 2.38
CA GLN A 162 -3.96 -19.37 2.67
C GLN A 162 -2.77 -18.42 2.76
N MET A 163 -2.65 -17.52 1.78
CA MET A 163 -1.67 -16.44 1.82
C MET A 163 -2.12 -15.39 2.85
N TYR A 164 -1.21 -14.93 3.70
CA TYR A 164 -1.49 -13.90 4.68
C TYR A 164 -0.30 -12.94 4.86
N LEU A 165 -0.60 -11.75 5.39
CA LEU A 165 0.39 -10.79 5.86
C LEU A 165 0.13 -10.48 7.33
N GLY A 166 1.15 -10.70 8.16
CA GLY A 166 1.11 -10.42 9.58
C GLY A 166 1.92 -9.18 9.96
N LEU A 167 1.48 -8.47 10.99
CA LEU A 167 2.24 -7.40 11.64
C LEU A 167 2.34 -7.70 13.14
N GLU A 168 3.51 -7.42 13.71
CA GLU A 168 3.74 -7.48 15.16
C GLU A 168 4.37 -6.16 15.64
N ASP A 169 3.87 -5.61 16.74
CA ASP A 169 4.45 -4.43 17.38
C ASP A 169 5.53 -4.81 18.42
N SER A 170 6.24 -3.83 18.98
CA SER A 170 7.32 -4.11 19.94
C SER A 170 6.84 -4.69 21.29
N ASN A 171 5.53 -4.66 21.57
CA ASN A 171 4.94 -5.31 22.74
C ASN A 171 4.61 -6.79 22.49
N GLY A 172 4.73 -7.26 21.24
CA GLY A 172 4.38 -8.60 20.81
C GLY A 172 2.90 -8.79 20.51
N ASP A 173 2.13 -7.71 20.34
CA ASP A 173 0.77 -7.81 19.84
C ASP A 173 0.83 -8.08 18.33
N TYR A 174 0.17 -9.16 17.89
CA TYR A 174 0.20 -9.67 16.52
C TYR A 174 -1.20 -9.71 15.91
N ALA A 175 -1.29 -9.37 14.63
CA ALA A 175 -2.47 -9.62 13.82
C ALA A 175 -2.08 -9.90 12.36
N GLU A 176 -2.95 -10.61 11.64
CA GLU A 176 -2.79 -10.92 10.23
C GLU A 176 -4.03 -10.59 9.42
N VAL A 177 -3.83 -10.28 8.14
CA VAL A 177 -4.87 -10.18 7.12
C VAL A 177 -4.64 -11.26 6.08
N ARG A 178 -5.72 -11.93 5.66
CA ARG A 178 -5.70 -13.08 4.75
C ARG A 178 -6.16 -12.68 3.36
N TYR A 179 -5.42 -13.08 2.33
CA TYR A 179 -5.77 -12.82 0.94
C TYR A 179 -6.92 -13.72 0.49
N GLY A 180 -8.01 -13.15 -0.03
CA GLY A 180 -9.23 -13.90 -0.36
C GLY A 180 -10.41 -13.60 0.58
N ASP A 181 -10.17 -12.93 1.71
CA ASP A 181 -11.22 -12.40 2.56
C ASP A 181 -11.80 -11.08 2.00
N GLY A 182 -11.03 -10.37 1.17
CA GLY A 182 -11.44 -9.13 0.50
C GLY A 182 -12.33 -9.35 -0.72
N GLU A 183 -13.11 -8.32 -1.07
CA GLU A 183 -13.94 -8.35 -2.28
C GLU A 183 -13.07 -8.44 -3.54
N GLY A 184 -13.32 -9.45 -4.38
CA GLY A 184 -12.61 -9.65 -5.64
C GLY A 184 -11.30 -10.43 -5.52
N GLU A 185 -10.92 -10.85 -4.32
CA GLU A 185 -9.75 -11.70 -4.07
C GLU A 185 -10.16 -13.19 -4.14
N ASP A 186 -9.34 -14.02 -4.78
CA ASP A 186 -9.48 -15.48 -4.74
C ASP A 186 -8.16 -16.10 -4.29
N MET A 187 -8.18 -16.92 -3.24
CA MET A 187 -6.97 -17.59 -2.75
C MET A 187 -6.23 -18.41 -3.83
N ASN A 188 -6.93 -18.83 -4.90
CA ASN A 188 -6.32 -19.51 -6.05
C ASN A 188 -5.51 -18.58 -6.97
N ASP A 189 -5.53 -17.27 -6.76
CA ASP A 189 -4.80 -16.29 -7.55
C ASP A 189 -3.27 -16.47 -7.42
N ILE A 190 -2.81 -17.19 -6.40
CA ILE A 190 -1.42 -17.65 -6.30
C ILE A 190 -1.04 -18.67 -7.39
N ARG A 191 -1.97 -19.07 -8.26
CA ARG A 191 -1.72 -19.87 -9.48
C ARG A 191 -1.70 -19.01 -10.75
N ILE A 192 -1.91 -17.69 -10.66
CA ILE A 192 -1.99 -16.80 -11.82
C ILE A 192 -0.59 -16.25 -12.13
N ALA A 193 -0.14 -16.55 -13.35
CA ALA A 193 1.14 -16.11 -13.91
C ALA A 193 1.12 -14.63 -14.35
N GLU A 194 0.58 -13.75 -13.52
CA GLU A 194 0.49 -12.30 -13.73
C GLU A 194 0.72 -11.58 -12.40
N TRP A 195 1.29 -10.37 -12.46
CA TRP A 195 1.47 -9.54 -11.27
C TRP A 195 0.13 -8.98 -10.81
N GLN A 196 -0.16 -9.23 -9.54
CA GLN A 196 -1.40 -8.84 -8.88
C GLN A 196 -1.05 -7.96 -7.70
N GLN A 197 -1.83 -6.90 -7.52
CA GLN A 197 -1.66 -6.01 -6.39
C GLN A 197 -2.60 -6.45 -5.28
N TRP A 198 -2.06 -6.68 -4.09
CA TRP A 198 -2.86 -6.83 -2.89
C TRP A 198 -2.88 -5.51 -2.12
N ASN A 199 -4.07 -5.08 -1.72
CA ASN A 199 -4.33 -3.85 -1.00
C ASN A 199 -4.93 -4.16 0.36
N ILE A 200 -4.23 -3.76 1.41
CA ILE A 200 -4.58 -4.10 2.79
C ILE A 200 -4.90 -2.82 3.55
N ASN A 201 -6.05 -2.81 4.22
CA ASN A 201 -6.43 -1.72 5.12
C ASN A 201 -5.68 -1.88 6.44
N LEU A 202 -4.85 -0.91 6.80
CA LEU A 202 -4.09 -0.99 8.05
C LEU A 202 -4.98 -0.99 9.30
N GLN A 203 -6.21 -0.48 9.18
CA GLN A 203 -7.16 -0.50 10.29
C GLN A 203 -7.46 -1.92 10.78
N ASP A 204 -7.39 -2.93 9.90
CA ASP A 204 -7.71 -4.32 10.26
C ASP A 204 -6.74 -4.87 11.32
N PHE A 205 -5.45 -4.47 11.25
CA PHE A 205 -4.45 -4.81 12.28
C PHE A 205 -4.67 -4.03 13.58
N ASN A 206 -5.00 -2.74 13.48
CA ASN A 206 -5.19 -1.88 14.65
C ASN A 206 -6.43 -2.32 15.47
N GLU A 207 -7.51 -2.70 14.79
CA GLU A 207 -8.71 -3.23 15.44
C GLU A 207 -8.45 -4.60 16.10
N ALA A 208 -7.50 -5.36 15.59
CA ALA A 208 -7.03 -6.61 16.18
C ALA A 208 -6.00 -6.41 17.31
N GLY A 209 -5.53 -5.18 17.56
CA GLY A 209 -4.74 -4.81 18.74
C GLY A 209 -3.31 -4.36 18.47
N VAL A 210 -2.82 -4.41 17.23
CA VAL A 210 -1.44 -4.02 16.89
C VAL A 210 -1.26 -2.50 16.94
N ASP A 211 -0.24 -2.02 17.66
CA ASP A 211 0.15 -0.60 17.66
C ASP A 211 0.96 -0.25 16.40
N LEU A 212 0.27 0.30 15.40
CA LEU A 212 0.88 0.74 14.15
C LEU A 212 1.86 1.92 14.29
N THR A 213 1.96 2.55 15.47
CA THR A 213 2.99 3.58 15.72
C THR A 213 4.35 2.96 16.06
N ASP A 214 4.40 1.64 16.23
CA ASP A 214 5.54 0.91 16.79
C ASP A 214 5.69 -0.49 16.15
N VAL A 215 5.47 -0.58 14.82
CA VAL A 215 5.57 -1.84 14.07
C VAL A 215 7.01 -2.37 14.15
N ASN A 216 7.19 -3.57 14.70
CA ASN A 216 8.50 -4.18 14.88
C ASN A 216 8.79 -5.27 13.85
N LYS A 217 7.77 -6.07 13.45
CA LYS A 217 7.95 -7.13 12.47
C LYS A 217 6.86 -7.16 11.41
N VAL A 218 7.25 -7.63 10.23
CA VAL A 218 6.36 -7.93 9.10
C VAL A 218 6.51 -9.40 8.73
N TYR A 219 5.39 -10.07 8.55
CA TYR A 219 5.30 -11.48 8.18
C TYR A 219 4.60 -11.65 6.84
N ILE A 220 5.08 -12.57 6.01
CA ILE A 220 4.33 -13.06 4.85
C ILE A 220 4.33 -14.58 4.93
N GLY A 221 3.15 -15.19 4.85
CA GLY A 221 3.05 -16.63 5.04
C GLY A 221 1.97 -17.30 4.20
N PHE A 222 2.03 -18.62 4.21
CA PHE A 222 1.12 -19.55 3.55
C PHE A 222 0.71 -20.64 4.53
N GLY A 223 -0.59 -20.80 4.73
CA GLY A 223 -1.17 -21.76 5.65
C GLY A 223 -1.82 -21.10 6.85
N ASP A 224 -1.79 -21.78 7.98
CA ASP A 224 -2.32 -21.27 9.24
C ASP A 224 -1.29 -21.52 10.34
N ARG A 225 -0.73 -20.44 10.88
CA ARG A 225 0.29 -20.47 11.94
C ARG A 225 -0.26 -20.99 13.27
N ASP A 226 -1.53 -20.71 13.57
CA ASP A 226 -2.16 -21.05 14.85
C ASP A 226 -2.75 -22.46 14.83
N GLU A 227 -3.23 -22.91 13.67
CA GLU A 227 -3.76 -24.25 13.43
C GLU A 227 -3.11 -24.91 12.18
N PRO A 228 -1.81 -25.24 12.23
CA PRO A 228 -1.09 -25.75 11.07
C PRO A 228 -1.58 -27.12 10.62
N ASN A 229 -2.00 -27.19 9.35
CA ASN A 229 -2.49 -28.40 8.69
C ASN A 229 -1.60 -28.74 7.49
N ALA A 230 -1.38 -30.04 7.26
CA ALA A 230 -0.62 -30.48 6.09
C ALA A 230 -1.31 -30.00 4.80
N GLY A 231 -0.53 -29.38 3.94
CA GLY A 231 -0.98 -28.74 2.72
C GLY A 231 -0.11 -29.10 1.51
N GLY A 232 -0.02 -28.18 0.58
CA GLY A 232 0.76 -28.27 -0.65
C GLY A 232 2.10 -27.52 -0.59
N SER A 233 2.68 -27.31 -1.77
CA SER A 233 3.95 -26.60 -1.94
C SER A 233 3.98 -25.84 -3.26
N GLY A 234 4.80 -24.81 -3.35
CA GLY A 234 4.85 -23.96 -4.53
C GLY A 234 5.79 -22.76 -4.42
N ILE A 235 5.67 -21.87 -5.40
CA ILE A 235 6.46 -20.66 -5.57
C ILE A 235 5.53 -19.48 -5.80
N VAL A 236 5.73 -18.40 -5.04
CA VAL A 236 5.10 -17.10 -5.27
C VAL A 236 6.21 -16.05 -5.31
N TYR A 237 6.10 -15.08 -6.21
CA TYR A 237 7.05 -13.96 -6.24
C TYR A 237 6.40 -12.74 -5.59
N PHE A 238 7.18 -11.97 -4.83
CA PHE A 238 6.74 -10.74 -4.18
C PHE A 238 7.61 -9.56 -4.58
N ASP A 239 7.00 -8.39 -4.68
CA ASP A 239 7.69 -7.16 -5.03
C ASP A 239 6.92 -5.93 -4.50
N ASP A 240 7.58 -4.78 -4.47
CA ASP A 240 6.96 -3.46 -4.26
C ASP A 240 6.09 -3.34 -2.99
N ILE A 241 6.63 -3.67 -1.81
CA ILE A 241 5.94 -3.51 -0.52
C ILE A 241 5.95 -2.03 -0.13
N ARG A 242 4.76 -1.42 -0.05
CA ARG A 242 4.60 0.03 0.04
C ARG A 242 3.44 0.44 0.94
N LEU A 243 3.63 1.54 1.66
CA LEU A 243 2.59 2.22 2.43
C LEU A 243 2.04 3.42 1.67
N TYR A 244 0.73 3.61 1.75
CA TYR A 244 0.02 4.69 1.09
C TYR A 244 -0.84 5.48 2.08
N GLN A 245 -0.95 6.79 1.84
CA GLN A 245 -2.09 7.57 2.31
C GLN A 245 -3.41 6.98 1.77
N PRO A 246 -4.58 7.34 2.36
CA PRO A 246 -5.88 6.99 1.81
C PRO A 246 -5.93 7.24 0.31
N ARG A 247 -6.25 6.19 -0.45
CA ARG A 247 -6.31 6.24 -1.90
C ARG A 247 -7.59 5.62 -2.42
N CYS A 248 -8.10 6.24 -3.47
CA CYS A 248 -9.15 5.71 -4.30
C CYS A 248 -8.66 4.51 -5.09
N LEU A 249 -9.20 3.33 -4.79
CA LEU A 249 -8.95 2.12 -5.56
C LEU A 249 -10.24 1.75 -6.29
N ALA A 250 -10.16 1.70 -7.62
CA ALA A 250 -11.32 1.45 -8.46
C ALA A 250 -12.00 0.11 -8.16
N GLU A 251 -11.23 -0.87 -7.69
CA GLU A 251 -11.71 -2.20 -7.29
C GLU A 251 -12.56 -2.19 -6.01
N TYR A 252 -12.32 -1.25 -5.09
CA TYR A 252 -13.14 -1.03 -3.89
C TYR A 252 -14.15 0.11 -4.07
N ASN A 253 -14.38 0.54 -5.31
CA ASN A 253 -15.34 1.60 -5.57
C ASN A 253 -16.76 1.06 -5.37
N VAL A 254 -17.49 1.63 -4.42
CA VAL A 254 -18.86 1.21 -4.17
C VAL A 254 -19.76 1.73 -5.29
N ALA A 255 -20.69 0.91 -5.78
CA ALA A 255 -21.62 1.29 -6.85
C ALA A 255 -22.48 2.55 -6.54
N SER A 256 -22.43 3.03 -5.29
CA SER A 256 -23.12 4.24 -4.82
C SER A 256 -22.26 5.51 -4.87
N ASP A 257 -20.97 5.42 -5.19
CA ASP A 257 -20.13 6.58 -5.51
C ASP A 257 -20.31 6.89 -7.00
N PHE A 258 -21.25 7.77 -7.28
CA PHE A 258 -21.58 8.18 -8.64
C PHE A 258 -20.61 9.25 -9.15
N THR A 259 -20.01 10.02 -8.24
CA THR A 259 -19.08 11.09 -8.59
C THR A 259 -17.66 10.60 -8.90
N GLY A 260 -17.33 9.38 -8.46
CA GLY A 260 -16.02 8.76 -8.63
C GLY A 260 -14.95 9.42 -7.75
N ASP A 261 -15.36 10.02 -6.63
CA ASP A 261 -14.45 10.70 -5.69
C ASP A 261 -14.17 9.90 -4.40
N CYS A 262 -14.67 8.66 -4.36
CA CYS A 262 -14.48 7.65 -3.32
C CYS A 262 -15.09 8.01 -1.97
N MET A 263 -16.02 8.96 -1.96
CA MET A 263 -16.79 9.35 -0.80
C MET A 263 -18.26 9.23 -1.15
N VAL A 264 -18.98 8.27 -0.58
CA VAL A 264 -20.44 8.24 -0.71
C VAL A 264 -21.02 9.38 0.12
N ASP A 265 -21.33 10.50 -0.52
CA ASP A 265 -21.84 11.70 0.12
C ASP A 265 -23.00 12.35 -0.64
N PHE A 266 -23.36 13.58 -0.24
CA PHE A 266 -24.50 14.27 -0.84
C PHE A 266 -24.29 14.59 -2.33
N ARG A 267 -23.05 14.61 -2.82
CA ARG A 267 -22.69 14.90 -4.20
C ARG A 267 -23.05 13.74 -5.12
N ASP A 268 -22.96 12.51 -4.64
CA ASP A 268 -23.47 11.32 -5.32
C ASP A 268 -24.99 11.33 -5.45
N VAL A 269 -25.66 11.73 -4.36
CA VAL A 269 -27.12 11.92 -4.34
C VAL A 269 -27.53 13.04 -5.30
N GLU A 270 -26.73 14.11 -5.41
CA GLU A 270 -26.98 15.19 -6.36
C GLU A 270 -26.83 14.71 -7.81
N MET A 271 -25.84 13.87 -8.12
CA MET A 271 -25.70 13.25 -9.45
C MET A 271 -26.91 12.38 -9.80
N LEU A 272 -27.35 11.51 -8.89
CA LEU A 272 -28.58 10.73 -9.06
C LEU A 272 -29.79 11.63 -9.32
N ALA A 273 -29.97 12.68 -8.53
CA ALA A 273 -31.11 13.59 -8.67
C ALA A 273 -31.10 14.38 -9.99
N ARG A 274 -29.91 14.75 -10.50
CA ARG A 274 -29.75 15.47 -11.77
C ARG A 274 -30.03 14.61 -13.00
N ASP A 275 -29.68 13.33 -12.95
CA ASP A 275 -29.89 12.41 -14.08
C ASP A 275 -31.24 11.67 -14.02
N TRP A 276 -31.85 11.53 -12.85
CA TRP A 276 -33.22 11.01 -12.71
C TRP A 276 -34.27 11.85 -13.46
N LEU A 277 -34.04 13.16 -13.59
CA LEU A 277 -34.93 14.08 -14.32
C LEU A 277 -34.74 14.04 -15.86
N LYS A 278 -33.83 13.22 -16.40
CA LYS A 278 -33.58 13.13 -17.85
C LYS A 278 -34.16 11.90 -18.53
N SER A 279 -34.69 10.93 -17.78
CA SER A 279 -35.35 9.74 -18.35
C SER A 279 -36.86 9.77 -18.15
N GLU A 280 -37.53 10.76 -18.73
CA GLU A 280 -38.88 10.55 -19.27
C GLU A 280 -38.89 11.01 -20.73
N GLY A 281 -38.86 10.01 -21.62
CA GLY A 281 -39.00 10.14 -23.07
C GLY A 281 -39.39 8.79 -23.66
#